data_AF-A0AAV0U0M9-F1
#
_entry.id   AF-A0AAV0U0M9-F1
#
_cell.length_a   1.000
_cell.length_b   1.000
_cell.length_c   1.000
_cell.angle_alpha   90.00
_cell.angle_beta   90.00
_cell.angle_gamma   90.00
#
_symmetry.space_group_name_H-M   'P 1'
#
loop_
_entity.id
_entity.type
_entity.pdbx_description
1 polymer ?
#
loop_
_entity_poly.entity_id
_entity_poly.type
_entity_poly.pdbx_seq_one_letter_code
_entity_poly.pdbx_strand_id
1 'polypeptide(L)'
;MATTSFNICPSIRTRFDSPPNETNGLHRVSPSSTDRSSLKSWPNLPSLSSSQHLLESQLEYDNNEVQTRKQSRNKTRTINHITLGFIAYFAVAAGPFGVEDAVRAAGAYPVLLAVVVLPFTWGLPQALMTAELSTMIDENGGYILWVRRGLGQYAGWVNAFNCIASNICDLPTYPVLFCSYVEAFLASGYGYTLSGTEQWMVKCVALLLVFASNAVGMRAVAMTSVLMSIFVLAPFILEPLSVETFNLATWGSVAPKIEWSLFLSTILWNYQGWDSLGCVAGEVKDGGRTYPIAIMIAMILITINYAFPVGVGIMVQPDISQWHAGSLETIAMTTAPWLGVWVGVAAVVATLGEFNVVMACSSRALWATADYKMLPSFLAIEWERFGTPIAAVIFQTLTTGVLMNFSFEILVVLDTFFNNLTLLLEFFAFLRLKYVEKDAERPFVVPFGNTGAWAITLPKIMVLSGVLIAQKRSVWMICGLFNVVVSSTYIVWRRFQPAPHTTCVSSNTTAYGSGQLS
;
A
#
# COMPACT_ATOMS: atom_id res chain seq x y z
N MET A 1 -23.88 8.63 56.16
CA MET A 1 -24.59 8.74 54.86
C MET A 1 -23.64 9.39 53.88
N ALA A 2 -23.21 8.62 52.89
CA ALA A 2 -22.31 9.03 51.82
C ALA A 2 -23.05 9.85 50.75
N THR A 3 -22.33 10.70 50.03
CA THR A 3 -22.55 10.98 48.59
C THR A 3 -21.35 11.76 48.05
N THR A 4 -20.38 11.03 47.49
CA THR A 4 -19.36 11.54 46.57
C THR A 4 -19.83 11.27 45.15
N SER A 5 -20.05 12.32 44.36
CA SER A 5 -20.39 12.23 42.93
C SER A 5 -19.11 12.12 42.10
N PHE A 6 -18.84 10.92 41.57
CA PHE A 6 -17.86 10.71 40.50
C PHE A 6 -18.51 11.05 39.16
N ASN A 7 -18.11 12.17 38.56
CA ASN A 7 -18.35 12.42 37.13
C ASN A 7 -17.27 11.68 36.33
N ILE A 8 -17.62 10.50 35.80
CA ILE A 8 -16.79 9.75 34.86
C ILE A 8 -17.09 10.29 33.46
N CYS A 9 -16.18 11.10 32.92
CA CYS A 9 -16.17 11.46 31.50
C CYS A 9 -15.44 10.34 30.75
N PRO A 10 -16.03 9.68 29.73
CA PRO A 10 -15.35 8.61 29.00
C PRO A 10 -14.29 9.21 28.08
N SER A 11 -13.04 9.32 28.55
CA SER A 11 -11.90 9.67 27.71
C SER A 11 -11.40 8.43 26.98
N ILE A 12 -11.53 8.40 25.65
CA ILE A 12 -10.90 7.39 24.78
C ILE A 12 -9.39 7.65 24.82
N ARG A 13 -8.64 6.80 25.54
CA ARG A 13 -7.18 6.82 25.56
C ARG A 13 -6.63 6.21 24.28
N THR A 14 -5.67 6.89 23.66
CA THR A 14 -4.86 6.32 22.56
C THR A 14 -3.45 6.02 23.05
N ARG A 15 -2.69 5.21 22.30
CA ARG A 15 -1.41 4.59 22.68
C ARG A 15 -0.27 5.55 23.08
N PHE A 16 -0.50 6.86 23.12
CA PHE A 16 0.50 7.90 23.37
C PHE A 16 0.16 8.90 24.50
N ASP A 17 -0.85 8.60 25.32
CA ASP A 17 -1.12 9.45 26.49
C ASP A 17 -0.15 9.11 27.63
N SER A 18 0.98 9.83 27.73
CA SER A 18 1.84 9.80 28.92
C SER A 18 1.16 10.48 30.12
N PRO A 19 1.31 9.97 31.35
CA PRO A 19 0.69 10.57 32.53
C PRO A 19 1.34 11.92 32.89
N PRO A 20 0.58 12.89 33.45
CA PRO A 20 1.14 14.16 33.88
C PRO A 20 1.91 13.95 35.19
N ASN A 21 3.23 14.18 35.18
CA ASN A 21 4.03 14.21 36.41
C ASN A 21 4.33 15.65 36.84
N GLU A 22 4.01 15.91 38.11
CA GLU A 22 4.25 17.14 38.84
C GLU A 22 5.72 17.28 39.28
N THR A 23 6.19 18.55 39.23
CA THR A 23 7.25 19.18 40.05
C THR A 23 8.74 18.87 39.82
N ASN A 24 9.34 19.77 39.04
CA ASN A 24 10.65 20.46 39.18
C ASN A 24 11.68 20.02 40.24
N GLY A 25 12.90 19.72 39.77
CA GLY A 25 14.14 19.81 40.54
C GLY A 25 15.36 19.94 39.61
N LEU A 26 15.85 21.18 39.42
CA LEU A 26 17.06 21.50 38.65
C LEU A 26 18.34 20.97 39.32
N HIS A 27 19.26 20.37 38.57
CA HIS A 27 20.67 20.31 38.96
C HIS A 27 21.60 20.72 37.81
N ARG A 28 22.48 21.69 38.13
CA ARG A 28 23.57 22.24 37.31
C ARG A 28 24.74 21.24 37.18
N VAL A 29 25.46 21.38 36.07
CA VAL A 29 26.73 20.74 35.69
C VAL A 29 27.80 20.83 36.79
N SER A 30 28.59 19.77 36.97
CA SER A 30 29.75 19.71 37.86
C SER A 30 30.98 20.42 37.27
N PRO A 31 31.75 21.16 38.09
CA PRO A 31 33.18 21.28 37.93
C PRO A 31 33.94 20.34 38.88
N SER A 32 35.10 19.94 38.41
CA SER A 32 36.10 19.07 39.01
C SER A 32 36.66 19.55 40.37
N SER A 33 37.09 18.56 41.15
CA SER A 33 38.22 18.52 42.09
C SER A 33 38.40 19.64 43.13
N THR A 34 38.64 19.18 44.37
CA THR A 34 39.29 19.83 45.51
C THR A 34 38.57 21.04 46.11
N ASP A 35 37.93 20.85 47.28
CA ASP A 35 38.35 21.60 48.46
C ASP A 35 37.86 21.00 49.79
N ARG A 36 38.68 21.14 50.84
CA ARG A 36 38.38 20.76 52.23
C ARG A 36 37.54 21.86 52.89
N SER A 37 36.50 21.51 53.65
CA SER A 37 36.33 21.91 55.06
C SER A 37 34.90 21.68 55.58
N SER A 38 34.84 21.54 56.89
CA SER A 38 33.69 21.30 57.76
C SER A 38 32.74 22.48 57.84
N LEU A 39 31.43 22.25 57.70
CA LEU A 39 30.40 23.07 58.34
C LEU A 39 29.11 22.27 58.55
N LYS A 40 28.51 22.54 59.71
CA LYS A 40 27.49 21.79 60.43
C LYS A 40 26.09 21.95 59.82
N SER A 41 25.30 20.89 60.04
CA SER A 41 23.86 20.85 60.37
C SER A 41 22.90 21.70 59.53
N TRP A 42 21.90 21.05 58.92
CA TRP A 42 20.47 21.44 58.93
C TRP A 42 19.64 20.14 58.82
N PRO A 43 18.59 19.95 59.64
CA PRO A 43 17.73 18.77 59.56
C PRO A 43 16.58 18.98 58.56
N ASN A 44 16.12 17.88 57.95
CA ASN A 44 15.01 17.73 57.00
C ASN A 44 15.39 17.75 55.51
N LEU A 45 16.16 16.74 55.09
CA LEU A 45 16.11 16.20 53.73
C LEU A 45 15.31 14.88 53.78
N PRO A 46 14.42 14.60 52.82
CA PRO A 46 13.86 13.27 52.65
C PRO A 46 15.01 12.26 52.51
N SER A 47 14.90 11.10 53.14
CA SER A 47 15.95 10.09 53.13
C SER A 47 16.34 9.72 51.69
N LEU A 48 17.65 9.73 51.39
CA LEU A 48 18.26 9.34 50.10
C LEU A 48 17.78 7.97 49.58
N SER A 49 17.26 7.10 50.45
CA SER A 49 16.66 5.82 50.09
C SER A 49 15.40 5.95 49.22
N SER A 50 14.60 7.01 49.41
CA SER A 50 13.34 7.20 48.68
C SER A 50 13.57 7.65 47.24
N SER A 51 14.56 8.51 47.01
CA SER A 51 14.96 8.96 45.66
C SER A 51 15.70 7.86 44.88
N GLN A 52 16.49 7.02 45.56
CA GLN A 52 17.11 5.85 44.92
C GLN A 52 16.08 4.81 44.50
N HIS A 53 15.07 4.52 45.33
CA HIS A 53 13.99 3.63 44.95
C HIS A 53 13.16 4.15 43.78
N LEU A 54 12.95 5.47 43.69
CA LEU A 54 12.26 6.11 42.56
C LEU A 54 13.08 6.06 41.27
N LEU A 55 14.40 6.26 41.35
CA LEU A 55 15.30 6.09 40.20
C LEU A 55 15.42 4.62 39.76
N GLU A 56 15.52 3.68 40.70
CA GLU A 56 15.57 2.24 40.40
C GLU A 56 14.25 1.77 39.80
N SER A 57 13.11 2.23 40.32
CA SER A 57 11.80 1.92 39.74
C SER A 57 11.56 2.59 38.39
N GLN A 58 12.07 3.80 38.15
CA GLN A 58 12.05 4.43 36.82
C GLN A 58 12.97 3.71 35.84
N LEU A 59 14.17 3.28 36.26
CA LEU A 59 15.08 2.49 35.45
C LEU A 59 14.52 1.08 35.18
N GLU A 60 13.84 0.46 36.14
CA GLU A 60 13.10 -0.78 35.94
C GLU A 60 11.90 -0.57 35.03
N TYR A 61 11.18 0.55 35.13
CA TYR A 61 10.05 0.86 34.26
C TYR A 61 10.51 1.13 32.81
N ASP A 62 11.58 1.90 32.61
CA ASP A 62 12.19 2.12 31.29
C ASP A 62 12.80 0.84 30.73
N ASN A 63 13.47 0.02 31.55
CA ASN A 63 13.96 -1.28 31.12
C ASN A 63 12.82 -2.25 30.82
N ASN A 64 11.72 -2.19 31.57
CA ASN A 64 10.51 -2.97 31.30
C ASN A 64 9.78 -2.45 30.07
N GLU A 65 9.72 -1.15 29.77
CA GLU A 65 9.17 -0.63 28.52
C GLU A 65 10.06 -0.99 27.32
N VAL A 66 11.38 -0.92 27.47
CA VAL A 66 12.33 -1.36 26.44
C VAL A 66 12.29 -2.88 26.25
N GLN A 67 12.11 -3.65 27.33
CA GLN A 67 11.89 -5.10 27.28
C GLN A 67 10.50 -5.44 26.74
N THR A 68 9.46 -4.66 27.03
CA THR A 68 8.11 -4.86 26.50
C THR A 68 8.06 -4.47 25.03
N ARG A 69 8.81 -3.43 24.60
CA ARG A 69 9.07 -3.11 23.19
C ARG A 69 9.91 -4.19 22.51
N LYS A 70 10.90 -4.80 23.18
CA LYS A 70 11.66 -5.95 22.67
C LYS A 70 10.85 -7.25 22.63
N GLN A 71 9.94 -7.48 23.57
CA GLN A 71 9.05 -8.66 23.64
C GLN A 71 7.89 -8.52 22.65
N SER A 72 7.33 -7.32 22.46
CA SER A 72 6.42 -6.99 21.35
C SER A 72 7.10 -7.11 19.97
N ARG A 73 8.43 -7.07 19.92
CA ARG A 73 9.27 -7.27 18.72
C ARG A 73 9.48 -8.74 18.36
N ASN A 74 9.03 -9.70 19.17
CA ASN A 74 9.02 -11.12 18.79
C ASN A 74 7.84 -11.45 17.86
N LYS A 75 7.53 -10.60 16.88
CA LYS A 75 6.90 -11.12 15.66
C LYS A 75 7.94 -12.01 15.00
N THR A 76 7.68 -13.31 14.96
CA THR A 76 8.53 -14.24 14.22
C THR A 76 8.57 -13.80 12.76
N ARG A 77 9.74 -13.33 12.30
CA ARG A 77 9.98 -13.01 10.89
C ARG A 77 10.03 -14.32 10.11
N THR A 78 8.91 -14.67 9.47
CA THR A 78 8.71 -15.97 8.81
C THR A 78 8.81 -15.91 7.29
N ILE A 79 8.71 -14.72 6.69
CA ILE A 79 8.65 -14.58 5.22
C ILE A 79 10.06 -14.66 4.63
N ASN A 80 10.28 -15.64 3.74
CA ASN A 80 11.51 -15.81 2.95
C ASN A 80 11.37 -15.21 1.54
N HIS A 81 12.43 -15.25 0.73
CA HIS A 81 12.49 -14.62 -0.60
C HIS A 81 11.56 -15.25 -1.64
N ILE A 82 11.33 -16.57 -1.58
CA ILE A 82 10.39 -17.23 -2.48
C ILE A 82 8.96 -16.78 -2.14
N THR A 83 8.59 -16.88 -0.86
CA THR A 83 7.28 -16.45 -0.38
C THR A 83 7.04 -14.97 -0.65
N LEU A 84 8.02 -14.10 -0.40
CA LEU A 84 7.91 -12.68 -0.70
C LEU A 84 7.80 -12.41 -2.20
N GLY A 85 8.49 -13.16 -3.06
CA GLY A 85 8.39 -13.03 -4.51
C GLY A 85 6.98 -13.36 -5.02
N PHE A 86 6.36 -14.42 -4.50
CA PHE A 86 4.97 -14.75 -4.82
C PHE A 86 3.97 -13.76 -4.21
N ILE A 87 4.21 -13.28 -2.98
CA ILE A 87 3.40 -12.20 -2.40
C ILE A 87 3.48 -10.95 -3.27
N ALA A 88 4.67 -10.58 -3.75
CA ALA A 88 4.86 -9.43 -4.64
C ALA A 88 4.17 -9.61 -5.99
N TYR A 89 4.31 -10.76 -6.63
CA TYR A 89 3.56 -11.08 -7.85
C TYR A 89 2.05 -10.95 -7.63
N PHE A 90 1.55 -11.51 -6.53
CA PHE A 90 0.12 -11.55 -6.23
C PHE A 90 -0.44 -10.20 -5.74
N ALA A 91 0.40 -9.33 -5.17
CA ALA A 91 0.02 -7.98 -4.74
C ALA A 91 0.08 -6.95 -5.87
N VAL A 92 0.81 -7.24 -6.96
CA VAL A 92 1.04 -6.29 -8.06
C VAL A 92 0.17 -6.60 -9.29
N ALA A 93 -0.04 -7.88 -9.58
CA ALA A 93 -0.73 -8.29 -10.80
C ALA A 93 -1.85 -9.30 -10.50
N ALA A 94 -1.56 -10.29 -9.64
CA ALA A 94 -2.42 -11.46 -9.38
C ALA A 94 -2.89 -12.26 -10.61
N GLY A 95 -2.51 -11.88 -11.83
CA GLY A 95 -3.01 -12.44 -13.09
C GLY A 95 -2.86 -11.43 -14.23
N PRO A 96 -3.12 -11.83 -15.49
CA PRO A 96 -3.22 -10.90 -16.61
C PRO A 96 -4.54 -10.12 -16.65
N PHE A 97 -5.42 -10.39 -15.69
CA PHE A 97 -6.81 -9.97 -15.72
C PHE A 97 -6.94 -8.44 -15.62
N GLY A 98 -7.80 -7.85 -16.45
CA GLY A 98 -7.98 -6.40 -16.54
C GLY A 98 -7.07 -5.72 -17.57
N VAL A 99 -6.10 -6.44 -18.17
CA VAL A 99 -5.24 -5.88 -19.23
C VAL A 99 -5.99 -5.67 -20.56
N GLU A 100 -7.14 -6.32 -20.74
CA GLU A 100 -7.85 -6.36 -22.02
C GLU A 100 -8.31 -4.97 -22.49
N ASP A 101 -8.69 -4.10 -21.55
CA ASP A 101 -9.07 -2.72 -21.86
C ASP A 101 -7.89 -1.90 -22.40
N ALA A 102 -6.66 -2.21 -21.99
CA ALA A 102 -5.46 -1.60 -22.55
C ALA A 102 -5.24 -2.05 -24.02
N VAL A 103 -5.51 -3.32 -24.32
CA VAL A 103 -5.45 -3.86 -25.71
C VAL A 103 -6.49 -3.18 -26.58
N ARG A 104 -7.72 -3.01 -26.09
CA ARG A 104 -8.76 -2.26 -26.81
C ARG A 104 -8.39 -0.80 -27.03
N ALA A 105 -7.78 -0.16 -26.02
CA ALA A 105 -7.46 1.26 -26.05
C ALA A 105 -6.30 1.62 -26.98
N ALA A 106 -5.31 0.74 -27.16
CA ALA A 106 -4.08 1.04 -27.89
C ALA A 106 -3.67 0.02 -28.96
N GLY A 107 -4.20 -1.20 -28.91
CA GLY A 107 -3.77 -2.35 -29.72
C GLY A 107 -2.75 -3.23 -28.99
N ALA A 108 -2.40 -4.37 -29.59
CA ALA A 108 -1.47 -5.31 -28.96
C ALA A 108 -0.01 -4.79 -28.97
N TYR A 109 0.42 -4.08 -30.01
CA TYR A 109 1.81 -3.62 -30.09
C TYR A 109 2.19 -2.70 -28.93
N PRO A 110 1.41 -1.63 -28.60
CA PRO A 110 1.75 -0.76 -27.48
C PRO A 110 1.68 -1.48 -26.12
N VAL A 111 0.74 -2.41 -25.95
CA VAL A 111 0.61 -3.21 -24.72
C VAL A 111 1.81 -4.14 -24.55
N LEU A 112 2.17 -4.92 -25.57
CA LEU A 112 3.33 -5.82 -25.51
C LEU A 112 4.64 -5.06 -25.30
N LEU A 113 4.79 -3.88 -25.93
CA LEU A 113 5.93 -3.00 -25.68
C LEU A 113 5.95 -2.51 -24.22
N ALA A 114 4.80 -2.09 -23.69
CA ALA A 114 4.68 -1.67 -22.30
C ALA A 114 5.00 -2.81 -21.33
N VAL A 115 4.56 -4.04 -21.61
CA VAL A 115 4.85 -5.23 -20.79
C VAL A 115 6.35 -5.49 -20.65
N VAL A 116 7.14 -5.18 -21.68
CA VAL A 116 8.61 -5.31 -21.64
C VAL A 116 9.28 -4.11 -20.98
N VAL A 117 8.78 -2.89 -21.21
CA VAL A 117 9.43 -1.64 -20.77
C VAL A 117 9.08 -1.26 -19.32
N LEU A 118 7.85 -1.50 -18.87
CA LEU A 118 7.36 -1.12 -17.55
C LEU A 118 8.05 -1.85 -16.38
N PRO A 119 8.44 -3.14 -16.47
CA PRO A 119 9.27 -3.75 -15.43
C PRO A 119 10.50 -2.92 -15.08
N PHE A 120 11.15 -2.28 -16.06
CA PHE A 120 12.39 -1.52 -15.84
C PHE A 120 12.16 -0.04 -15.53
N THR A 121 11.12 0.56 -16.10
CA THR A 121 10.85 2.01 -15.98
C THR A 121 9.85 2.35 -14.89
N TRP A 122 9.01 1.38 -14.50
CA TRP A 122 7.94 1.55 -13.53
C TRP A 122 8.10 0.66 -12.30
N GLY A 123 8.16 -0.66 -12.51
CA GLY A 123 8.18 -1.65 -11.44
C GLY A 123 9.47 -1.64 -10.63
N LEU A 124 10.61 -1.84 -11.30
CA LEU A 124 11.92 -1.92 -10.65
C LEU A 124 12.28 -0.65 -9.85
N PRO A 125 12.10 0.59 -10.36
CA PRO A 125 12.35 1.79 -9.56
C PRO A 125 11.53 1.83 -8.27
N GLN A 126 10.23 1.52 -8.36
CA GLN A 126 9.33 1.54 -7.21
C GLN A 126 9.71 0.43 -6.21
N ALA A 127 9.98 -0.77 -6.71
CA ALA A 127 10.38 -1.90 -5.88
C ALA A 127 11.69 -1.65 -5.11
N LEU A 128 12.68 -1.04 -5.77
CA LEU A 128 13.96 -0.67 -5.16
C LEU A 128 13.81 0.43 -4.10
N MET A 129 13.00 1.45 -4.39
CA MET A 129 12.66 2.49 -3.41
C MET A 129 11.96 1.88 -2.19
N THR A 130 10.94 1.04 -2.43
CA THR A 130 10.21 0.35 -1.37
C THR A 130 11.12 -0.50 -0.52
N ALA A 131 12.01 -1.30 -1.12
CA ALA A 131 12.94 -2.15 -0.37
C ALA A 131 13.86 -1.34 0.56
N GLU A 132 14.39 -0.20 0.10
CA GLU A 132 15.27 0.63 0.92
C GLU A 132 14.50 1.34 2.04
N LEU A 133 13.34 1.94 1.73
CA LEU A 133 12.52 2.63 2.73
C LEU A 133 11.92 1.67 3.75
N SER A 134 11.50 0.48 3.33
CA SER A 134 10.92 -0.55 4.20
C SER A 134 11.95 -1.15 5.14
N THR A 135 13.20 -1.25 4.73
CA THR A 135 14.28 -1.74 5.60
C THR A 135 14.82 -0.65 6.52
N MET A 136 14.74 0.62 6.12
CA MET A 136 15.08 1.78 6.95
C MET A 136 14.00 2.08 8.01
N ILE A 137 12.72 1.99 7.63
CA ILE A 137 11.56 2.33 8.46
C ILE A 137 10.72 1.06 8.65
N ASP A 138 11.16 0.23 9.60
CA ASP A 138 10.54 -1.08 9.93
C ASP A 138 9.27 -0.91 10.79
N GLU A 139 8.33 -0.09 10.31
CA GLU A 139 7.02 0.16 10.94
C GLU A 139 5.89 -0.08 9.92
N ASN A 140 4.74 -0.57 10.40
CA ASN A 140 3.59 -0.94 9.56
C ASN A 140 2.78 0.26 9.02
N GLY A 141 3.45 1.34 8.60
CA GLY A 141 2.83 2.57 8.06
C GLY A 141 3.10 2.82 6.57
N GLY A 142 4.00 2.04 5.96
CA GLY A 142 4.32 2.09 4.53
C GLY A 142 4.56 3.51 3.99
N TYR A 143 4.03 3.76 2.80
CA TYR A 143 4.16 5.01 2.05
C TYR A 143 3.67 6.27 2.80
N ILE A 144 2.71 6.16 3.72
CA ILE A 144 2.23 7.30 4.52
C ILE A 144 3.34 7.80 5.44
N LEU A 145 4.01 6.88 6.12
CA LEU A 145 5.06 7.20 7.08
C LEU A 145 6.31 7.71 6.39
N TRP A 146 6.66 7.14 5.24
CA TRP A 146 7.81 7.57 4.45
C TRP A 146 7.68 9.02 4.02
N VAL A 147 6.53 9.42 3.46
CA VAL A 147 6.30 10.79 3.02
C VAL A 147 6.22 11.76 4.19
N ARG A 148 5.58 11.38 5.29
CA ARG A 148 5.51 12.25 6.48
C ARG A 148 6.89 12.50 7.10
N ARG A 149 7.72 11.45 7.23
CA ARG A 149 9.11 11.58 7.74
C ARG A 149 10.00 12.32 6.76
N GLY A 150 9.85 12.02 5.47
CA GLY A 150 10.67 12.56 4.40
C GLY A 150 10.34 13.98 4.00
N LEU A 151 9.07 14.41 3.97
CA LEU A 151 8.64 15.71 3.45
C LEU A 151 7.85 16.55 4.47
N GLY A 152 7.60 16.03 5.68
CA GLY A 152 6.92 16.73 6.75
C GLY A 152 5.40 16.55 6.77
N GLN A 153 4.74 17.24 7.72
CA GLN A 153 3.33 17.00 8.04
C GLN A 153 2.36 17.33 6.90
N TYR A 154 2.58 18.44 6.18
CA TYR A 154 1.67 18.84 5.09
C TYR A 154 1.73 17.88 3.90
N ALA A 155 2.94 17.55 3.44
CA ALA A 155 3.12 16.56 2.38
C ALA A 155 2.59 15.19 2.79
N GLY A 156 2.83 14.78 4.04
CA GLY A 156 2.23 13.56 4.61
C GLY A 156 0.70 13.59 4.63
N TRP A 157 0.10 14.76 4.89
CA TRP A 157 -1.36 14.96 4.80
C TRP A 157 -1.87 14.77 3.38
N VAL A 158 -1.33 15.51 2.42
CA VAL A 158 -1.72 15.40 1.00
C VAL A 158 -1.54 13.95 0.53
N ASN A 159 -0.42 13.31 0.87
CA ASN A 159 -0.15 11.92 0.51
C ASN A 159 -1.18 10.95 1.07
N ALA A 160 -1.49 11.04 2.37
CA ALA A 160 -2.44 10.13 3.01
C ALA A 160 -3.83 10.22 2.35
N PHE A 161 -4.32 11.44 2.07
CA PHE A 161 -5.62 11.61 1.43
C PHE A 161 -5.64 11.20 -0.05
N ASN A 162 -4.57 11.42 -0.82
CA ASN A 162 -4.47 10.89 -2.18
C ASN A 162 -4.41 9.36 -2.17
N CYS A 163 -3.67 8.75 -1.25
CA CYS A 163 -3.65 7.31 -1.13
C CYS A 163 -5.02 6.73 -0.72
N ILE A 164 -5.74 7.37 0.20
CA ILE A 164 -7.11 6.97 0.54
C ILE A 164 -8.03 7.09 -0.67
N ALA A 165 -7.94 8.17 -1.45
CA ALA A 165 -8.73 8.35 -2.66
C ALA A 165 -8.41 7.31 -3.74
N SER A 166 -7.13 7.00 -3.94
CA SER A 166 -6.64 5.91 -4.79
C SER A 166 -7.27 4.58 -4.37
N ASN A 167 -7.11 4.16 -3.11
CA ASN A 167 -7.70 2.93 -2.60
C ASN A 167 -9.24 2.87 -2.70
N ILE A 168 -9.93 3.99 -2.52
CA ILE A 168 -11.40 4.09 -2.69
C ILE A 168 -11.80 3.86 -4.16
N CYS A 169 -10.98 4.27 -5.11
CA CYS A 169 -11.21 4.02 -6.55
C CYS A 169 -10.74 2.64 -6.99
N ASP A 170 -9.70 2.09 -6.35
CA ASP A 170 -9.09 0.81 -6.67
C ASP A 170 -9.92 -0.39 -6.16
N LEU A 171 -10.31 -0.41 -4.88
CA LEU A 171 -11.06 -1.54 -4.30
C LEU A 171 -12.34 -1.95 -5.06
N PRO A 172 -13.14 -1.05 -5.65
CA PRO A 172 -14.30 -1.41 -6.46
C PRO A 172 -13.95 -1.99 -7.84
N THR A 173 -12.72 -1.86 -8.32
CA THR A 173 -12.30 -2.47 -9.59
C THR A 173 -12.39 -4.00 -9.52
N TYR A 174 -12.01 -4.60 -8.39
CA TYR A 174 -11.96 -6.04 -8.23
C TYR A 174 -13.32 -6.76 -8.28
N PRO A 175 -14.38 -6.35 -7.55
CA PRO A 175 -15.69 -6.97 -7.69
C PRO A 175 -16.29 -6.74 -9.10
N VAL A 176 -15.98 -5.60 -9.75
CA VAL A 176 -16.39 -5.34 -11.14
C VAL A 176 -15.70 -6.32 -12.09
N LEU A 177 -14.40 -6.52 -11.92
CA LEU A 177 -13.59 -7.45 -12.71
C LEU A 177 -14.04 -8.90 -12.48
N PHE A 178 -14.22 -9.29 -11.22
CA PHE A 178 -14.79 -10.58 -10.83
C PHE A 178 -16.12 -10.87 -11.54
N CYS A 179 -17.05 -9.90 -11.51
CA CYS A 179 -18.34 -10.03 -12.18
C CYS A 179 -18.18 -10.20 -13.70
N SER A 180 -17.24 -9.48 -14.32
CA SER A 180 -17.01 -9.53 -15.77
C SER A 180 -16.51 -10.91 -16.21
N TYR A 181 -15.63 -11.56 -15.44
CA TYR A 181 -15.19 -12.93 -15.74
C TYR A 181 -16.26 -13.99 -15.45
N VAL A 182 -17.06 -13.81 -14.39
CA VAL A 182 -18.21 -14.70 -14.14
C VAL A 182 -19.21 -14.60 -15.29
N GLU A 183 -19.50 -13.39 -15.77
CA GLU A 183 -20.38 -13.16 -16.91
C GLU A 183 -19.82 -13.77 -18.19
N ALA A 184 -18.53 -13.56 -18.48
CA ALA A 184 -17.86 -14.14 -19.65
C ALA A 184 -17.98 -15.68 -19.64
N PHE A 185 -17.69 -16.31 -18.50
CA PHE A 185 -17.80 -17.76 -18.32
C PHE A 185 -19.24 -18.28 -18.49
N LEU A 186 -20.25 -17.56 -17.98
CA LEU A 186 -21.64 -17.95 -18.14
C LEU A 186 -22.14 -17.76 -19.57
N ALA A 187 -21.70 -16.70 -20.24
CA ALA A 187 -22.04 -16.42 -21.63
C ALA A 187 -21.39 -17.44 -22.58
N SER A 188 -20.10 -17.72 -22.41
CA SER A 188 -19.33 -18.64 -23.26
C SER A 188 -19.74 -20.10 -23.04
N GLY A 189 -19.91 -20.52 -21.78
CA GLY A 189 -20.19 -21.91 -21.41
C GLY A 189 -21.67 -22.30 -21.48
N TYR A 190 -22.58 -21.35 -21.23
CA TYR A 190 -24.01 -21.63 -21.08
C TYR A 190 -24.92 -20.71 -21.92
N GLY A 191 -24.37 -19.74 -22.66
CA GLY A 191 -25.16 -18.77 -23.42
C GLY A 191 -26.00 -17.84 -22.53
N TYR A 192 -25.61 -17.68 -21.26
CA TYR A 192 -26.38 -16.92 -20.27
C TYR A 192 -25.73 -15.56 -19.99
N THR A 193 -26.47 -14.48 -20.26
CA THR A 193 -26.06 -13.10 -19.95
C THR A 193 -26.72 -12.63 -18.66
N LEU A 194 -25.93 -12.10 -17.73
CA LEU A 194 -26.45 -11.63 -16.45
C LEU A 194 -27.26 -10.34 -16.63
N SER A 195 -28.42 -10.25 -15.98
CA SER A 195 -29.14 -8.99 -15.83
C SER A 195 -28.38 -8.05 -14.89
N GLY A 196 -28.67 -6.74 -14.96
CA GLY A 196 -28.01 -5.75 -14.09
C GLY A 196 -28.16 -6.03 -12.59
N THR A 197 -29.30 -6.60 -12.17
CA THR A 197 -29.51 -7.03 -10.78
C THR A 197 -28.63 -8.22 -10.42
N GLU A 198 -28.49 -9.20 -11.32
CA GLU A 198 -27.62 -10.35 -11.08
C GLU A 198 -26.15 -9.97 -11.04
N GLN A 199 -25.70 -9.09 -11.94
CA GLN A 199 -24.36 -8.53 -11.88
C GLN A 199 -24.10 -7.85 -10.53
N TRP A 200 -25.06 -7.05 -10.04
CA TRP A 200 -24.95 -6.40 -8.73
C TRP A 200 -24.89 -7.42 -7.58
N MET A 201 -25.70 -8.49 -7.63
CA MET A 201 -25.65 -9.58 -6.65
C MET A 201 -24.30 -10.30 -6.66
N VAL A 202 -23.75 -10.62 -7.84
CA VAL A 202 -22.43 -11.26 -7.99
C VAL A 202 -21.33 -10.39 -7.38
N LYS A 203 -21.34 -9.07 -7.64
CA LYS A 203 -20.42 -8.10 -7.02
C LYS A 203 -20.57 -8.07 -5.50
N CYS A 204 -21.80 -8.05 -4.99
CA CYS A 204 -22.08 -8.10 -3.55
C CYS A 204 -21.57 -9.38 -2.89
N VAL A 205 -21.68 -10.53 -3.55
CA VAL A 205 -21.14 -11.80 -3.05
C VAL A 205 -19.62 -11.70 -2.92
N ALA A 206 -18.91 -11.22 -3.94
CA ALA A 206 -17.47 -11.03 -3.87
C ALA A 206 -17.07 -10.07 -2.74
N LEU A 207 -17.76 -8.94 -2.60
CA LEU A 207 -17.54 -7.96 -1.55
C LEU A 207 -17.75 -8.54 -0.15
N LEU A 208 -18.83 -9.31 0.07
CA LEU A 208 -19.14 -9.90 1.37
C LEU A 208 -18.15 -11.00 1.77
N LEU A 209 -17.69 -11.80 0.81
CA LEU A 209 -16.64 -12.80 1.04
C LEU A 209 -15.35 -12.14 1.52
N VAL A 210 -14.95 -11.06 0.85
CA VAL A 210 -13.72 -10.31 1.19
C VAL A 210 -13.87 -9.51 2.49
N PHE A 211 -15.05 -8.96 2.77
CA PHE A 211 -15.33 -8.35 4.06
C PHE A 211 -15.21 -9.36 5.20
N ALA A 212 -15.82 -10.55 5.06
CA ALA A 212 -15.80 -11.57 6.08
C ALA A 212 -14.38 -12.09 6.36
N SER A 213 -13.58 -12.33 5.32
CA SER A 213 -12.19 -12.76 5.47
C SER A 213 -11.34 -11.70 6.18
N ASN A 214 -11.50 -10.42 5.83
CA ASN A 214 -10.75 -9.34 6.45
C ASN A 214 -11.21 -9.03 7.89
N ALA A 215 -12.48 -9.23 8.21
CA ALA A 215 -13.00 -9.04 9.57
C ALA A 215 -12.45 -10.08 10.56
N VAL A 216 -12.36 -11.36 10.15
CA VAL A 216 -11.88 -12.47 10.98
C VAL A 216 -10.35 -12.48 11.15
N GLY A 217 -9.62 -11.72 10.33
CA GLY A 217 -8.18 -11.56 10.45
C GLY A 217 -7.44 -12.69 9.74
N MET A 218 -6.79 -12.33 8.65
CA MET A 218 -6.14 -13.31 7.80
C MET A 218 -4.68 -13.53 8.20
N ARG A 219 -4.44 -14.58 8.99
CA ARG A 219 -3.07 -15.06 9.25
C ARG A 219 -2.59 -16.08 8.21
N ALA A 220 -3.48 -16.61 7.37
CA ALA A 220 -3.21 -17.70 6.42
C ALA A 220 -3.00 -17.25 4.96
N VAL A 221 -2.54 -16.02 4.72
CA VAL A 221 -2.44 -15.46 3.35
C VAL A 221 -1.18 -15.94 2.64
N ALA A 222 -0.01 -15.86 3.28
CA ALA A 222 1.29 -16.03 2.61
C ALA A 222 1.48 -17.40 1.92
N MET A 223 1.10 -18.51 2.57
CA MET A 223 1.26 -19.86 2.01
C MET A 223 0.21 -20.16 0.93
N THR A 224 -0.99 -19.60 1.09
CA THR A 224 -2.08 -19.73 0.12
C THR A 224 -1.78 -18.93 -1.15
N SER A 225 -1.13 -17.77 -1.04
CA SER A 225 -0.72 -16.95 -2.19
C SER A 225 0.21 -17.68 -3.15
N VAL A 226 1.11 -18.53 -2.66
CA VAL A 226 2.01 -19.31 -3.55
C VAL A 226 1.20 -20.29 -4.41
N LEU A 227 0.31 -21.07 -3.79
CA LEU A 227 -0.52 -22.05 -4.51
C LEU A 227 -1.48 -21.36 -5.49
N MET A 228 -2.11 -20.26 -5.05
CA MET A 228 -2.97 -19.44 -5.90
C MET A 228 -2.20 -18.88 -7.09
N SER A 229 -0.99 -18.36 -6.88
CA SER A 229 -0.16 -17.81 -7.95
C SER A 229 0.17 -18.87 -8.99
N ILE A 230 0.60 -20.07 -8.57
CA ILE A 230 0.89 -21.17 -9.49
C ILE A 230 -0.36 -21.57 -10.29
N PHE A 231 -1.50 -21.70 -9.60
CA PHE A 231 -2.77 -22.05 -10.23
C PHE A 231 -3.21 -21.02 -11.28
N VAL A 232 -3.02 -19.73 -11.00
CA VAL A 232 -3.39 -18.64 -11.90
C VAL A 232 -2.42 -18.50 -13.08
N LEU A 233 -1.12 -18.71 -12.85
CA LEU A 233 -0.08 -18.60 -13.88
C LEU A 233 -0.12 -19.76 -14.89
N ALA A 234 -0.41 -20.97 -14.42
CA ALA A 234 -0.35 -22.19 -15.21
C ALA A 234 -1.13 -22.15 -16.54
N PRO A 235 -2.42 -21.73 -16.61
CA PRO A 235 -3.15 -21.73 -17.87
C PRO A 235 -2.49 -20.86 -18.94
N PHE A 236 -1.93 -19.70 -18.59
CA PHE A 236 -1.30 -18.78 -19.54
C PHE A 236 0.07 -19.26 -20.03
N ILE A 237 0.77 -20.10 -19.25
CA ILE A 237 2.00 -20.76 -19.70
C ILE A 237 1.67 -21.90 -20.70
N LEU A 238 0.53 -22.56 -20.52
CA LEU A 238 0.07 -23.66 -21.38
C LEU A 238 -0.67 -23.18 -22.63
N GLU A 239 -1.24 -21.98 -22.57
CA GLU A 239 -2.03 -21.37 -23.65
C GLU A 239 -1.31 -21.33 -25.01
N PRO A 240 -0.01 -20.93 -25.12
CA PRO A 240 0.72 -21.00 -26.39
C PRO A 240 0.75 -22.40 -27.02
N LEU A 241 0.71 -23.47 -26.23
CA LEU A 241 0.71 -24.86 -26.73
C LEU A 241 -0.63 -25.27 -27.36
N SER A 242 -1.69 -24.48 -27.10
CA SER A 242 -3.06 -24.77 -27.54
C SER A 242 -3.45 -24.02 -28.82
N VAL A 243 -2.57 -23.15 -29.34
CA VAL A 243 -2.83 -22.35 -30.54
C VAL A 243 -2.42 -23.12 -31.80
N GLU A 244 -3.33 -23.25 -32.76
CA GLU A 244 -3.05 -23.96 -34.03
C GLU A 244 -2.16 -23.17 -34.99
N THR A 245 -2.27 -21.84 -34.99
CA THR A 245 -1.52 -20.97 -35.92
C THR A 245 -0.82 -19.83 -35.20
N PHE A 246 0.51 -19.81 -35.29
CA PHE A 246 1.33 -18.72 -34.76
C PHE A 246 1.51 -17.62 -35.81
N ASN A 247 0.66 -16.59 -35.75
CA ASN A 247 0.77 -15.42 -36.62
C ASN A 247 1.30 -14.19 -35.87
N LEU A 248 2.63 -14.05 -35.81
CA LEU A 248 3.30 -12.92 -35.16
C LEU A 248 2.99 -11.55 -35.80
N ALA A 249 2.46 -11.50 -37.04
CA ALA A 249 2.09 -10.23 -37.64
C ALA A 249 0.96 -9.52 -36.87
N THR A 250 0.12 -10.28 -36.16
CA THR A 250 -0.97 -9.74 -35.31
C THR A 250 -0.46 -8.90 -34.13
N TRP A 251 0.78 -9.13 -33.69
CA TRP A 251 1.41 -8.36 -32.62
C TRP A 251 1.71 -6.92 -33.01
N GLY A 252 1.76 -6.62 -34.32
CA GLY A 252 1.92 -5.28 -34.85
C GLY A 252 0.65 -4.44 -34.83
N SER A 253 -0.46 -4.95 -34.26
CA SER A 253 -1.73 -4.21 -34.23
C SER A 253 -1.65 -2.97 -33.33
N VAL A 254 -2.12 -1.85 -33.88
CA VAL A 254 -2.23 -0.56 -33.19
C VAL A 254 -3.62 0.00 -33.43
N ALA A 255 -4.26 0.54 -32.38
CA ALA A 255 -5.56 1.16 -32.50
C ALA A 255 -5.51 2.38 -33.44
N PRO A 256 -6.52 2.58 -34.32
CA PRO A 256 -6.57 3.75 -35.22
C PRO A 256 -6.47 5.09 -34.48
N LYS A 257 -7.02 5.14 -33.26
CA LYS A 257 -6.90 6.25 -32.33
C LYS A 257 -6.63 5.69 -30.94
N ILE A 258 -5.45 5.97 -30.40
CA ILE A 258 -5.06 5.52 -29.06
C ILE A 258 -5.78 6.37 -28.01
N GLU A 259 -6.55 5.71 -27.13
CA GLU A 259 -7.15 6.34 -25.95
C GLU A 259 -6.12 6.36 -24.81
N TRP A 260 -5.15 7.27 -24.89
CA TRP A 260 -3.99 7.34 -23.99
C TRP A 260 -4.32 7.30 -22.50
N SER A 261 -5.39 7.99 -22.07
CA SER A 261 -5.80 8.01 -20.67
C SER A 261 -6.25 6.64 -20.18
N LEU A 262 -7.00 5.87 -20.98
CA LEU A 262 -7.39 4.50 -20.61
C LEU A 262 -6.18 3.56 -20.72
N PHE A 263 -5.47 3.57 -21.84
CA PHE A 263 -4.31 2.71 -22.07
C PHE A 263 -3.26 2.83 -20.96
N LEU A 264 -2.81 4.05 -20.65
CA LEU A 264 -1.80 4.28 -19.63
C LEU A 264 -2.32 3.97 -18.22
N SER A 265 -3.58 4.30 -17.92
CA SER A 265 -4.12 4.02 -16.58
C SER A 265 -4.26 2.51 -16.34
N THR A 266 -4.82 1.77 -17.30
CA THR A 266 -4.95 0.31 -17.21
C THR A 266 -3.58 -0.36 -17.09
N ILE A 267 -2.67 -0.10 -18.03
CA ILE A 267 -1.37 -0.81 -18.04
C ILE A 267 -0.50 -0.46 -16.82
N LEU A 268 -0.65 0.73 -16.24
CA LEU A 268 0.10 1.10 -15.02
C LEU A 268 -0.53 0.52 -13.77
N TRP A 269 -1.87 0.47 -13.72
CA TRP A 269 -2.61 -0.23 -12.67
C TRP A 269 -2.20 -1.71 -12.61
N ASN A 270 -2.06 -2.38 -13.77
CA ASN A 270 -1.54 -3.76 -13.87
C ASN A 270 -0.10 -3.96 -13.33
N TYR A 271 0.66 -2.88 -13.10
CA TYR A 271 2.02 -2.90 -12.57
C TYR A 271 2.14 -2.10 -11.25
N GLN A 272 1.03 -1.75 -10.61
CA GLN A 272 0.95 -0.99 -9.36
C GLN A 272 1.10 -1.91 -8.15
N GLY A 273 1.35 -1.38 -6.94
CA GLY A 273 1.32 -2.16 -5.70
C GLY A 273 2.67 -2.60 -5.13
N TRP A 274 3.79 -2.21 -5.76
CA TRP A 274 5.15 -2.51 -5.25
C TRP A 274 5.42 -1.91 -3.87
N ASP A 275 4.82 -0.78 -3.55
CA ASP A 275 4.85 -0.03 -2.29
C ASP A 275 4.08 -0.74 -1.17
N SER A 276 3.08 -1.56 -1.50
CA SER A 276 2.37 -2.43 -0.55
C SER A 276 3.28 -3.48 0.12
N LEU A 277 4.42 -3.81 -0.50
CA LEU A 277 5.42 -4.68 0.12
C LEU A 277 6.00 -4.07 1.41
N GLY A 278 5.97 -2.74 1.54
CA GLY A 278 6.37 -2.06 2.77
C GLY A 278 5.42 -2.31 3.94
N CYS A 279 4.16 -2.67 3.68
CA CYS A 279 3.20 -2.97 4.74
C CYS A 279 3.48 -4.29 5.47
N VAL A 280 4.28 -5.18 4.87
CA VAL A 280 4.67 -6.48 5.46
C VAL A 280 6.15 -6.52 5.88
N ALA A 281 6.85 -5.37 5.85
CA ALA A 281 8.28 -5.28 6.12
C ALA A 281 8.70 -5.90 7.45
N GLY A 282 7.90 -5.70 8.51
CA GLY A 282 8.15 -6.24 9.84
C GLY A 282 8.11 -7.77 9.95
N GLU A 283 7.62 -8.47 8.92
CA GLU A 283 7.46 -9.92 8.88
C GLU A 283 8.52 -10.61 7.98
N VAL A 284 9.33 -9.82 7.27
CA VAL A 284 10.36 -10.28 6.33
C VAL A 284 11.66 -10.64 7.06
N LYS A 285 12.15 -11.87 6.84
CA LYS A 285 13.46 -12.30 7.34
C LYS A 285 14.57 -11.79 6.43
N ASP A 286 15.59 -11.14 7.01
CA ASP A 286 16.77 -10.63 6.27
C ASP A 286 16.37 -9.78 5.05
N GLY A 287 15.67 -8.67 5.30
CA GLY A 287 15.15 -7.79 4.23
C GLY A 287 16.20 -7.37 3.21
N GLY A 288 17.45 -7.18 3.65
CA GLY A 288 18.59 -6.83 2.79
C GLY A 288 18.77 -7.77 1.59
N ARG A 289 18.63 -9.09 1.80
CA ARG A 289 18.74 -10.10 0.74
C ARG A 289 17.39 -10.52 0.18
N THR A 290 16.36 -10.52 1.02
CA THR A 290 15.05 -11.07 0.69
C THR A 290 14.29 -10.19 -0.31
N TYR A 291 14.33 -8.86 -0.17
CA TYR A 291 13.67 -7.95 -1.11
C TYR A 291 14.22 -8.05 -2.53
N PRO A 292 15.54 -7.94 -2.80
CA PRO A 292 16.05 -7.97 -4.17
C PRO A 292 15.71 -9.26 -4.92
N ILE A 293 15.82 -10.41 -4.26
CA ILE A 293 15.49 -11.71 -4.86
C ILE A 293 13.98 -11.81 -5.14
N ALA A 294 13.15 -11.37 -4.20
CA ALA A 294 11.70 -11.36 -4.37
C ALA A 294 11.26 -10.48 -5.55
N ILE A 295 11.86 -9.30 -5.70
CA ILE A 295 11.59 -8.36 -6.80
C ILE A 295 11.90 -9.01 -8.15
N MET A 296 13.06 -9.69 -8.27
CA MET A 296 13.42 -10.38 -9.51
C MET A 296 12.43 -11.50 -9.86
N ILE A 297 12.05 -12.33 -8.88
CA ILE A 297 11.06 -13.39 -9.07
C ILE A 297 9.74 -12.80 -9.56
N ALA A 298 9.20 -11.82 -8.83
CA ALA A 298 7.94 -11.19 -9.16
C ALA A 298 7.96 -10.55 -10.55
N MET A 299 9.05 -9.84 -10.92
CA MET A 299 9.12 -9.18 -12.22
C MET A 299 9.15 -10.14 -13.40
N ILE A 300 9.85 -11.27 -13.27
CA ILE A 300 9.84 -12.31 -14.31
C ILE A 300 8.43 -12.88 -14.45
N LEU A 301 7.79 -13.22 -13.32
CA LEU A 301 6.43 -13.76 -13.33
C LEU A 301 5.42 -12.80 -13.95
N ILE A 302 5.43 -11.53 -13.55
CA ILE A 302 4.54 -10.49 -14.08
C ILE A 302 4.74 -10.31 -15.59
N THR A 303 5.99 -10.22 -16.05
CA THR A 303 6.29 -10.00 -17.47
C THR A 303 5.80 -11.16 -18.34
N ILE A 304 6.08 -12.40 -17.94
CA ILE A 304 5.60 -13.59 -18.67
C ILE A 304 4.07 -13.63 -18.67
N ASN A 305 3.48 -13.37 -17.51
CA ASN A 305 2.05 -13.51 -17.31
C ASN A 305 1.23 -12.46 -18.06
N TYR A 306 1.75 -11.25 -18.32
CA TYR A 306 1.07 -10.31 -19.22
C TYR A 306 1.43 -10.53 -20.69
N ALA A 307 2.66 -10.97 -21.00
CA ALA A 307 3.09 -11.12 -22.39
C ALA A 307 2.38 -12.26 -23.12
N PHE A 308 2.23 -13.42 -22.48
CA PHE A 308 1.66 -14.60 -23.12
C PHE A 308 0.16 -14.46 -23.45
N PRO A 309 -0.73 -14.08 -22.53
CA PRO A 309 -2.16 -13.95 -22.84
C PRO A 309 -2.46 -12.83 -23.83
N VAL A 310 -1.72 -11.71 -23.78
CA VAL A 310 -1.89 -10.65 -24.79
C VAL A 310 -1.36 -11.14 -26.15
N GLY A 311 -0.18 -11.74 -26.16
CA GLY A 311 0.49 -12.19 -27.39
C GLY A 311 -0.23 -13.35 -28.07
N VAL A 312 -0.74 -14.33 -27.31
CA VAL A 312 -1.56 -15.42 -27.83
C VAL A 312 -2.96 -14.93 -28.14
N GLY A 313 -3.56 -14.18 -27.22
CA GLY A 313 -4.95 -13.78 -27.38
C GLY A 313 -5.18 -12.94 -28.63
N ILE A 314 -4.24 -12.07 -29.03
CA ILE A 314 -4.37 -11.28 -30.27
C ILE A 314 -4.22 -12.14 -31.54
N MET A 315 -3.58 -13.31 -31.46
CA MET A 315 -3.53 -14.24 -32.58
C MET A 315 -4.89 -14.93 -32.79
N VAL A 316 -5.60 -15.21 -31.69
CA VAL A 316 -6.91 -15.86 -31.71
C VAL A 316 -8.03 -14.87 -32.00
N GLN A 317 -7.96 -13.68 -31.38
CA GLN A 317 -8.93 -12.59 -31.54
C GLN A 317 -8.23 -11.29 -31.99
N PRO A 318 -7.98 -11.11 -33.30
CA PRO A 318 -7.25 -9.95 -33.83
C PRO A 318 -8.05 -8.63 -33.77
N ASP A 319 -9.38 -8.71 -33.68
CA ASP A 319 -10.23 -7.52 -33.59
C ASP A 319 -10.18 -6.94 -32.17
N ILE A 320 -9.31 -5.95 -31.99
CA ILE A 320 -9.08 -5.22 -30.73
C ILE A 320 -10.35 -4.55 -30.18
N SER A 321 -11.37 -4.30 -31.01
CA SER A 321 -12.61 -3.66 -30.56
C SER A 321 -13.47 -4.57 -29.68
N GLN A 322 -13.26 -5.90 -29.78
CA GLN A 322 -13.96 -6.91 -29.00
C GLN A 322 -13.26 -7.22 -27.66
N TRP A 323 -12.11 -6.61 -27.40
CA TRP A 323 -11.38 -6.81 -26.14
C TRP A 323 -12.01 -5.99 -25.03
N HIS A 324 -12.37 -6.64 -23.95
CA HIS A 324 -12.89 -6.02 -22.73
C HIS A 324 -12.59 -6.94 -21.54
N ALA A 325 -12.82 -6.47 -20.32
CA ALA A 325 -12.75 -7.32 -19.13
C ALA A 325 -13.57 -8.61 -19.34
N GLY A 326 -12.92 -9.77 -19.20
CA GLY A 326 -13.51 -11.08 -19.49
C GLY A 326 -13.06 -11.73 -20.79
N SER A 327 -12.51 -10.95 -21.75
CA SER A 327 -12.13 -11.51 -23.06
C SER A 327 -11.07 -12.60 -22.98
N LEU A 328 -10.16 -12.58 -22.01
CA LEU A 328 -9.16 -13.65 -21.86
C LEU A 328 -9.80 -15.03 -21.64
N GLU A 329 -10.91 -15.09 -20.89
CA GLU A 329 -11.67 -16.33 -20.71
C GLU A 329 -12.30 -16.77 -22.02
N THR A 330 -12.94 -15.84 -22.73
CA THR A 330 -13.68 -16.16 -23.96
C THR A 330 -12.73 -16.59 -25.07
N ILE A 331 -11.58 -15.92 -25.19
CA ILE A 331 -10.48 -16.29 -26.09
C ILE A 331 -9.95 -17.68 -25.75
N ALA A 332 -9.70 -17.96 -24.47
CA ALA A 332 -9.27 -19.27 -24.03
C ALA A 332 -10.32 -20.35 -24.34
N MET A 333 -11.61 -20.06 -24.18
CA MET A 333 -12.71 -20.96 -24.52
C MET A 333 -12.76 -21.28 -26.02
N THR A 334 -12.50 -20.30 -26.89
CA THR A 334 -12.39 -20.52 -28.34
C THR A 334 -11.15 -21.32 -28.74
N THR A 335 -10.07 -21.22 -27.96
CA THR A 335 -8.82 -21.97 -28.18
C THR A 335 -8.97 -23.42 -27.75
N ALA A 336 -9.42 -23.65 -26.50
CA ALA A 336 -9.71 -24.98 -25.98
C ALA A 336 -10.71 -24.88 -24.80
N PRO A 337 -11.83 -25.63 -24.77
CA PRO A 337 -12.82 -25.50 -23.71
C PRO A 337 -12.28 -25.72 -22.29
N TRP A 338 -11.36 -26.67 -22.10
CA TRP A 338 -10.73 -26.91 -20.80
C TRP A 338 -9.87 -25.73 -20.34
N LEU A 339 -9.25 -25.01 -21.28
CA LEU A 339 -8.42 -23.84 -21.02
C LEU A 339 -9.31 -22.66 -20.65
N GLY A 340 -10.41 -22.44 -21.37
CA GLY A 340 -11.43 -21.43 -21.02
C GLY A 340 -11.97 -21.61 -19.60
N VAL A 341 -12.35 -22.83 -19.23
CA VAL A 341 -12.81 -23.13 -17.86
C VAL A 341 -11.73 -22.83 -16.82
N TRP A 342 -10.47 -23.21 -17.09
CA TRP A 342 -9.38 -22.93 -16.16
C TRP A 342 -9.12 -21.43 -16.05
N VAL A 343 -9.05 -20.69 -17.16
CA VAL A 343 -8.87 -19.24 -17.16
C VAL A 343 -9.99 -18.53 -16.40
N GLY A 344 -11.25 -18.95 -16.57
CA GLY A 344 -12.39 -18.42 -15.82
C GLY A 344 -12.25 -18.65 -14.30
N VAL A 345 -11.92 -19.87 -13.87
CA VAL A 345 -11.70 -20.17 -12.44
C VAL A 345 -10.47 -19.44 -11.90
N ALA A 346 -9.39 -19.34 -12.67
CA ALA A 346 -8.20 -18.58 -12.33
C ALA A 346 -8.52 -17.10 -12.14
N ALA A 347 -9.37 -16.51 -13.00
CA ALA A 347 -9.80 -15.12 -12.87
C ALA A 347 -10.55 -14.86 -11.58
N VAL A 348 -11.49 -15.74 -11.22
CA VAL A 348 -12.25 -15.68 -9.96
C VAL A 348 -11.31 -15.77 -8.75
N VAL A 349 -10.36 -16.71 -8.75
CA VAL A 349 -9.40 -16.89 -7.65
C VAL A 349 -8.44 -15.70 -7.54
N ALA A 350 -7.91 -15.23 -8.67
CA ALA A 350 -7.01 -14.09 -8.75
C ALA A 350 -7.67 -12.82 -8.22
N THR A 351 -8.82 -12.44 -8.78
CA THR A 351 -9.53 -11.21 -8.42
C THR A 351 -9.98 -11.21 -6.96
N LEU A 352 -10.53 -12.32 -6.44
CA LEU A 352 -10.89 -12.40 -5.02
C LEU A 352 -9.66 -12.33 -4.12
N GLY A 353 -8.58 -13.01 -4.48
CA GLY A 353 -7.37 -13.01 -3.66
C GLY A 353 -6.71 -11.63 -3.63
N GLU A 354 -6.59 -10.96 -4.79
CA GLU A 354 -6.03 -9.62 -4.88
C GLU A 354 -6.86 -8.61 -4.11
N PHE A 355 -8.18 -8.62 -4.32
CA PHE A 355 -9.11 -7.77 -3.58
C PHE A 355 -8.95 -7.91 -2.07
N ASN A 356 -8.77 -9.14 -1.63
CA ASN A 356 -8.62 -9.49 -0.24
C ASN A 356 -7.30 -9.02 0.37
N VAL A 357 -6.19 -9.08 -0.39
CA VAL A 357 -4.89 -8.53 0.02
C VAL A 357 -4.94 -7.00 0.08
N VAL A 358 -5.48 -6.36 -0.96
CA VAL A 358 -5.52 -4.90 -1.07
C VAL A 358 -6.44 -4.29 -0.02
N MET A 359 -7.59 -4.90 0.27
CA MET A 359 -8.44 -4.48 1.39
C MET A 359 -7.71 -4.62 2.74
N ALA A 360 -6.94 -5.70 2.95
CA ALA A 360 -6.16 -5.86 4.17
C ALA A 360 -5.08 -4.79 4.34
N CYS A 361 -4.36 -4.44 3.27
CA CYS A 361 -3.30 -3.43 3.30
C CYS A 361 -3.86 -2.02 3.47
N SER A 362 -4.86 -1.66 2.66
CA SER A 362 -5.44 -0.33 2.66
C SER A 362 -6.23 -0.04 3.95
N SER A 363 -6.90 -1.03 4.56
CA SER A 363 -7.58 -0.84 5.85
C SER A 363 -6.60 -0.54 6.99
N ARG A 364 -5.40 -1.15 6.98
CA ARG A 364 -4.31 -0.80 7.92
C ARG A 364 -3.73 0.59 7.65
N ALA A 365 -3.59 0.97 6.38
CA ALA A 365 -3.15 2.32 6.02
C ALA A 365 -4.16 3.38 6.48
N LEU A 366 -5.46 3.10 6.32
CA LEU A 366 -6.55 3.96 6.79
C LEU A 366 -6.58 4.06 8.33
N TRP A 367 -6.43 2.92 9.00
CA TRP A 367 -6.29 2.84 10.46
C TRP A 367 -5.09 3.67 10.96
N ALA A 368 -3.92 3.52 10.33
CA ALA A 368 -2.71 4.27 10.69
C ALA A 368 -2.93 5.78 10.51
N THR A 369 -3.59 6.19 9.42
CA THR A 369 -3.95 7.60 9.19
C THR A 369 -4.84 8.16 10.30
N ALA A 370 -5.79 7.35 10.80
CA ALA A 370 -6.63 7.71 11.93
C ALA A 370 -5.85 7.76 13.26
N ASP A 371 -4.93 6.81 13.50
CA ASP A 371 -4.06 6.80 14.68
C ASP A 371 -3.16 8.05 14.74
N TYR A 372 -2.67 8.52 13.58
CA TYR A 372 -1.94 9.79 13.44
C TYR A 372 -2.83 11.05 13.57
N LYS A 373 -4.09 10.91 14.00
CA LYS A 373 -5.07 11.99 14.22
C LYS A 373 -5.39 12.80 12.96
N MET A 374 -5.17 12.23 11.77
CA MET A 374 -5.46 12.87 10.49
C MET A 374 -6.89 12.57 10.01
N LEU A 375 -7.47 11.49 10.51
CA LEU A 375 -8.88 11.11 10.33
C LEU A 375 -9.59 11.02 11.69
N PRO A 376 -10.94 10.96 11.69
CA PRO A 376 -11.69 10.69 12.91
C PRO A 376 -11.21 9.44 13.64
N SER A 377 -11.08 9.52 14.97
CA SER A 377 -10.51 8.45 15.80
C SER A 377 -11.30 7.14 15.76
N PHE A 378 -12.59 7.17 15.39
CA PHE A 378 -13.38 5.95 15.26
C PHE A 378 -12.87 5.01 14.15
N LEU A 379 -12.15 5.53 13.14
CA LEU A 379 -11.55 4.70 12.10
C LEU A 379 -10.32 3.92 12.60
N ALA A 380 -9.77 4.30 13.76
CA ALA A 380 -8.71 3.55 14.45
C ALA A 380 -9.25 2.41 15.35
N ILE A 381 -10.56 2.16 15.35
CA ILE A 381 -11.16 1.08 16.16
C ILE A 381 -10.79 -0.28 15.58
N GLU A 382 -10.21 -1.14 16.43
CA GLU A 382 -9.89 -2.52 16.14
C GLU A 382 -10.90 -3.48 16.80
N TRP A 383 -11.08 -4.66 16.19
CA TRP A 383 -11.83 -5.75 16.79
C TRP A 383 -10.97 -6.47 17.82
N GLU A 384 -11.34 -6.38 19.10
CA GLU A 384 -10.62 -7.01 20.23
C GLU A 384 -10.24 -8.49 20.03
N ARG A 385 -11.12 -9.29 19.41
CA ARG A 385 -10.91 -10.73 19.23
C ARG A 385 -9.81 -11.07 18.20
N PHE A 386 -9.71 -10.29 17.13
CA PHE A 386 -8.87 -10.62 15.97
C PHE A 386 -7.75 -9.61 15.71
N GLY A 387 -7.79 -8.42 16.34
CA GLY A 387 -6.86 -7.32 16.11
C GLY A 387 -7.00 -6.72 14.71
N THR A 388 -8.20 -6.81 14.11
CA THR A 388 -8.48 -6.30 12.76
C THR A 388 -9.03 -4.89 12.85
N PRO A 389 -8.62 -3.95 11.96
CA PRO A 389 -9.13 -2.58 11.97
C PRO A 389 -10.56 -2.53 11.40
N ILE A 390 -11.53 -3.04 12.16
CA ILE A 390 -12.89 -3.32 11.66
C ILE A 390 -13.63 -2.08 11.19
N ALA A 391 -13.42 -0.93 11.83
CA ALA A 391 -14.03 0.33 11.39
C ALA A 391 -13.51 0.77 10.00
N ALA A 392 -12.21 0.60 9.76
CA ALA A 392 -11.60 0.86 8.45
C ALA A 392 -12.11 -0.12 7.38
N VAL A 393 -12.22 -1.41 7.71
CA VAL A 393 -12.76 -2.44 6.81
C VAL A 393 -14.22 -2.14 6.44
N ILE A 394 -15.06 -1.76 7.42
CA ILE A 394 -16.45 -1.36 7.17
C ILE A 394 -16.51 -0.12 6.27
N PHE A 395 -15.72 0.91 6.57
CA PHE A 395 -15.68 2.12 5.76
C PHE A 395 -15.36 1.81 4.29
N GLN A 396 -14.32 1.03 4.05
CA GLN A 396 -13.92 0.61 2.71
C GLN A 396 -14.99 -0.24 2.02
N THR A 397 -15.60 -1.17 2.75
CA THR A 397 -16.68 -2.02 2.22
C THR A 397 -17.87 -1.18 1.75
N LEU A 398 -18.25 -0.17 2.53
CA LEU A 398 -19.33 0.75 2.17
C LEU A 398 -18.98 1.60 0.94
N THR A 399 -17.77 2.18 0.89
CA THR A 399 -17.34 2.96 -0.28
C THR A 399 -17.25 2.09 -1.53
N THR A 400 -16.77 0.85 -1.40
CA THR A 400 -16.72 -0.12 -2.48
C THR A 400 -18.10 -0.51 -2.98
N GLY A 401 -19.05 -0.78 -2.07
CA GLY A 401 -20.43 -1.11 -2.43
C GLY A 401 -21.14 -0.01 -3.24
N VAL A 402 -20.78 1.25 -2.99
CA VAL A 402 -21.28 2.39 -3.77
C VAL A 402 -20.56 2.49 -5.12
N LEU A 403 -19.24 2.43 -5.13
CA LEU A 403 -18.43 2.71 -6.32
C LEU A 403 -18.35 1.55 -7.33
N MET A 404 -18.65 0.31 -6.93
CA MET A 404 -18.68 -0.84 -7.85
C MET A 404 -19.84 -0.78 -8.89
N ASN A 405 -20.69 0.26 -8.81
CA ASN A 405 -21.69 0.60 -9.83
C ASN A 405 -21.09 1.35 -11.03
N PHE A 406 -19.86 1.87 -10.91
CA PHE A 406 -19.14 2.48 -12.02
C PHE A 406 -18.40 1.42 -12.85
N SER A 407 -18.07 1.77 -14.09
CA SER A 407 -17.24 0.92 -14.97
C SER A 407 -15.81 0.83 -14.46
N PHE A 408 -15.16 -0.31 -14.70
CA PHE A 408 -13.73 -0.53 -14.44
C PHE A 408 -12.84 0.60 -14.99
N GLU A 409 -13.08 1.03 -16.23
CA GLU A 409 -12.32 2.10 -16.90
C GLU A 409 -12.25 3.41 -16.09
N ILE A 410 -13.41 3.92 -15.64
CA ILE A 410 -13.48 5.17 -14.86
C ILE A 410 -12.77 5.01 -13.51
N LEU A 411 -12.96 3.88 -12.85
CA LEU A 411 -12.37 3.59 -11.55
C LEU A 411 -10.84 3.57 -11.64
N VAL A 412 -10.28 2.85 -12.62
CA VAL A 412 -8.84 2.75 -12.85
C VAL A 412 -8.23 4.10 -13.23
N VAL A 413 -8.89 4.88 -14.09
CA VAL A 413 -8.39 6.21 -14.48
C VAL A 413 -8.30 7.16 -13.28
N LEU A 414 -9.29 7.13 -12.37
CA LEU A 414 -9.26 7.94 -11.16
C LEU A 414 -8.22 7.43 -10.15
N ASP A 415 -8.15 6.11 -9.95
CA ASP A 415 -7.15 5.49 -9.10
C ASP A 415 -5.73 5.87 -9.52
N THR A 416 -5.35 5.60 -10.77
CA THR A 416 -4.01 5.87 -11.29
C THR A 416 -3.64 7.34 -11.14
N PHE A 417 -4.59 8.28 -11.28
CA PHE A 417 -4.31 9.70 -11.06
C PHE A 417 -3.85 9.97 -9.61
N PHE A 418 -4.61 9.49 -8.63
CA PHE A 418 -4.30 9.70 -7.21
C PHE A 418 -3.07 8.91 -6.79
N ASN A 419 -2.89 7.70 -7.30
CA ASN A 419 -1.71 6.88 -7.06
C ASN A 419 -0.45 7.57 -7.58
N ASN A 420 -0.48 8.14 -8.79
CA ASN A 420 0.66 8.85 -9.37
C ASN A 420 1.11 10.03 -8.51
N LEU A 421 0.18 10.79 -7.93
CA LEU A 421 0.53 11.88 -7.01
C LEU A 421 1.19 11.35 -5.73
N THR A 422 0.73 10.22 -5.22
CA THR A 422 1.29 9.55 -4.04
C THR A 422 2.72 9.08 -4.33
N LEU A 423 2.94 8.38 -5.45
CA LEU A 423 4.25 7.91 -5.87
C LEU A 423 5.24 9.06 -6.10
N LEU A 424 4.82 10.19 -6.67
CA LEU A 424 5.69 11.36 -6.80
C LEU A 424 6.19 11.84 -5.43
N LEU A 425 5.31 11.92 -4.43
CA LEU A 425 5.67 12.32 -3.08
C LEU A 425 6.57 11.27 -2.40
N GLU A 426 6.34 9.99 -2.61
CA GLU A 426 7.20 8.90 -2.11
C GLU A 426 8.62 8.99 -2.67
N PHE A 427 8.78 9.18 -3.98
CA PHE A 427 10.10 9.31 -4.59
C PHE A 427 10.84 10.59 -4.13
N PHE A 428 10.12 11.70 -3.93
CA PHE A 428 10.71 12.89 -3.33
C PHE A 428 11.12 12.66 -1.87
N ALA A 429 10.30 11.95 -1.10
CA ALA A 429 10.61 11.58 0.28
C ALA A 429 11.84 10.65 0.35
N PHE A 430 11.91 9.66 -0.54
CA PHE A 430 13.04 8.75 -0.70
C PHE A 430 14.35 9.51 -0.91
N LEU A 431 14.39 10.38 -1.92
CA LEU A 431 15.57 11.18 -2.21
C LEU A 431 15.93 12.07 -1.01
N ARG A 432 14.97 12.80 -0.43
CA ARG A 432 15.22 13.68 0.71
C ARG A 432 15.79 12.91 1.90
N LEU A 433 15.24 11.74 2.24
CA LEU A 433 15.72 10.92 3.35
C LEU A 433 17.16 10.45 3.16
N LYS A 434 17.61 10.16 1.93
CA LYS A 434 19.01 9.81 1.68
C LYS A 434 19.99 10.95 1.99
N TYR A 435 19.56 12.20 1.87
CA TYR A 435 20.42 13.37 2.14
C TYR A 435 20.27 13.90 3.57
N VAL A 436 19.08 13.80 4.16
CA VAL A 436 18.80 14.33 5.51
C VAL A 436 19.17 13.31 6.60
N GLU A 437 18.91 12.03 6.36
CA GLU A 437 19.20 10.93 7.30
C GLU A 437 20.24 9.98 6.71
N LYS A 438 21.47 10.49 6.55
CA LYS A 438 22.61 9.77 5.95
C LYS A 438 23.08 8.59 6.78
N ASP A 439 23.07 8.75 8.11
CA ASP A 439 23.59 7.77 9.06
C ASP A 439 22.52 6.78 9.54
N ALA A 440 21.31 6.85 9.00
CA ALA A 440 20.27 5.89 9.29
C ALA A 440 20.65 4.49 8.80
N GLU A 441 20.40 3.47 9.60
CA GLU A 441 20.64 2.08 9.23
C GLU A 441 19.77 1.69 8.02
N ARG A 442 20.40 1.25 6.94
CA ARG A 442 19.74 0.82 5.69
C ARG A 442 20.22 -0.59 5.33
N PRO A 443 19.56 -1.65 5.85
CA PRO A 443 19.93 -3.03 5.55
C PRO A 443 19.92 -3.36 4.06
N PHE A 444 19.03 -2.73 3.29
CA PHE A 444 19.10 -2.68 1.83
C PHE A 444 19.41 -1.24 1.39
N VAL A 445 20.32 -1.08 0.42
CA VAL A 445 20.60 0.19 -0.23
C VAL A 445 20.49 -0.02 -1.73
N VAL A 446 19.78 0.89 -2.41
CA VAL A 446 19.70 0.92 -3.87
C VAL A 446 21.13 0.86 -4.45
N PRO A 447 21.38 -0.01 -5.46
CA PRO A 447 22.69 -0.14 -6.07
C PRO A 447 23.26 1.22 -6.49
N PHE A 448 24.58 1.41 -6.38
CA PHE A 448 25.25 2.69 -6.67
C PHE A 448 24.86 3.87 -5.75
N GLY A 449 24.24 3.61 -4.60
CA GLY A 449 23.99 4.61 -3.56
C GLY A 449 23.11 5.77 -4.04
N ASN A 450 23.58 7.01 -3.88
CA ASN A 450 22.84 8.21 -4.28
C ASN A 450 22.73 8.36 -5.81
N THR A 451 23.74 7.92 -6.55
CA THR A 451 23.70 7.96 -8.03
C THR A 451 22.64 7.02 -8.56
N GLY A 452 22.56 5.80 -8.01
CA GLY A 452 21.51 4.86 -8.37
C GLY A 452 20.12 5.33 -7.93
N ALA A 453 20.00 5.95 -6.76
CA ALA A 453 18.75 6.56 -6.31
C ALA A 453 18.22 7.61 -7.32
N TRP A 454 19.08 8.49 -7.83
CA TRP A 454 18.70 9.42 -8.91
C TRP A 454 18.41 8.72 -10.23
N ALA A 455 19.20 7.70 -10.60
CA ALA A 455 19.02 6.96 -11.84
C ALA A 455 17.68 6.22 -11.92
N ILE A 456 17.14 5.75 -10.79
CA ILE A 456 15.79 5.14 -10.75
C ILE A 456 14.68 6.20 -10.62
N THR A 457 14.95 7.31 -9.91
CA THR A 457 13.93 8.31 -9.61
C THR A 457 13.60 9.18 -10.83
N LEU A 458 14.60 9.61 -11.61
CA LEU A 458 14.36 10.50 -12.76
C LEU A 458 13.47 9.85 -13.84
N PRO A 459 13.75 8.62 -14.32
CA PRO A 459 12.87 7.97 -15.29
C PRO A 459 11.46 7.77 -14.75
N LYS A 460 11.33 7.37 -13.47
CA LYS A 460 10.02 7.17 -12.84
C LYS A 460 9.22 8.49 -12.77
N ILE A 461 9.84 9.60 -12.37
CA ILE A 461 9.18 10.92 -12.38
C ILE A 461 8.77 11.34 -13.79
N MET A 462 9.59 11.06 -14.80
CA MET A 462 9.23 11.35 -16.20
C MET A 462 7.99 10.56 -16.64
N VAL A 463 7.93 9.26 -16.32
CA VAL A 463 6.76 8.42 -16.62
C VAL A 463 5.53 8.93 -15.87
N LEU A 464 5.63 9.15 -14.55
CA LEU A 464 4.54 9.67 -13.71
C LEU A 464 3.99 11.00 -14.24
N SER A 465 4.89 11.92 -14.62
CA SER A 465 4.51 13.22 -15.18
C SER A 465 3.86 13.08 -16.55
N GLY A 466 4.39 12.23 -17.42
CA GLY A 466 3.81 11.95 -18.74
C GLY A 466 2.40 11.38 -18.64
N VAL A 467 2.16 10.49 -17.67
CA VAL A 467 0.84 9.91 -17.42
C VAL A 467 -0.13 10.98 -16.95
N LEU A 468 0.26 11.82 -15.98
CA LEU A 468 -0.58 12.93 -15.51
C LEU A 468 -0.93 13.91 -16.65
N ILE A 469 0.02 14.21 -17.54
CA ILE A 469 -0.22 15.05 -18.72
C ILE A 469 -1.21 14.41 -19.70
N ALA A 470 -1.16 13.08 -19.86
CA ALA A 470 -2.05 12.34 -20.74
C ALA A 470 -3.50 12.24 -20.24
N GLN A 471 -3.77 12.63 -18.98
CA GLN A 471 -5.11 12.53 -18.40
C GLN A 471 -6.10 13.54 -18.99
N LYS A 472 -7.37 13.12 -19.09
CA LYS A 472 -8.46 13.96 -19.61
C LYS A 472 -8.67 15.18 -18.71
N ARG A 473 -9.10 16.31 -19.30
CA ARG A 473 -9.39 17.56 -18.57
C ARG A 473 -10.41 17.36 -17.44
N SER A 474 -11.40 16.50 -17.62
CA SER A 474 -12.39 16.16 -16.59
C SER A 474 -11.75 15.52 -15.35
N VAL A 475 -10.80 14.60 -15.53
CA VAL A 475 -10.06 13.94 -14.45
C VAL A 475 -9.26 14.97 -13.66
N TRP A 476 -8.52 15.85 -14.35
CA TRP A 476 -7.80 16.95 -13.72
C TRP A 476 -8.69 17.87 -12.90
N MET A 477 -9.89 18.20 -13.39
CA MET A 477 -10.83 19.04 -12.64
C MET A 477 -11.32 18.34 -11.37
N ILE A 478 -11.71 17.07 -11.45
CA ILE A 478 -12.22 16.30 -10.30
C ILE A 478 -11.12 16.10 -9.25
N CYS A 479 -9.99 15.52 -9.66
CA CYS A 479 -8.90 15.19 -8.74
C CYS A 479 -8.13 16.43 -8.26
N GLY A 480 -8.08 17.48 -9.09
CA GLY A 480 -7.54 18.79 -8.71
C GLY A 480 -8.41 19.48 -7.67
N LEU A 481 -9.74 19.50 -7.85
CA LEU A 481 -10.68 20.04 -6.86
C LEU A 481 -10.58 19.26 -5.54
N PHE A 482 -10.49 17.93 -5.60
CA PHE A 482 -10.25 17.10 -4.42
C PHE A 482 -9.00 17.57 -3.65
N ASN A 483 -7.87 17.75 -4.34
CA ASN A 483 -6.63 18.19 -3.71
C ASN A 483 -6.70 19.62 -3.15
N VAL A 484 -7.45 20.53 -3.79
CA VAL A 484 -7.73 21.87 -3.24
C VAL A 484 -8.53 21.77 -1.94
N VAL A 485 -9.54 20.90 -1.89
CA VAL A 485 -10.32 20.66 -0.66
C VAL A 485 -9.45 20.05 0.43
N VAL A 486 -8.65 19.02 0.13
CA VAL A 486 -7.71 18.39 1.07
C VAL A 486 -6.69 19.38 1.64
N SER A 487 -6.18 20.28 0.78
CA SER A 487 -5.24 21.32 1.22
C SER A 487 -5.93 22.37 2.10
N SER A 488 -7.18 22.72 1.77
CA SER A 488 -7.99 23.64 2.55
C SER A 488 -8.36 23.06 3.92
N THR A 489 -8.72 21.78 3.99
CA THR A 489 -9.03 21.10 5.25
C THR A 489 -7.80 20.97 6.13
N TYR A 490 -6.59 20.82 5.57
CA TYR A 490 -5.35 20.86 6.36
C TYR A 490 -5.18 22.19 7.11
N ILE A 491 -5.46 23.32 6.46
CA ILE A 491 -5.34 24.65 7.09
C ILE A 491 -6.31 24.77 8.27
N VAL A 492 -7.52 24.24 8.12
CA VAL A 492 -8.53 24.22 9.18
C VAL A 492 -8.11 23.27 10.30
N TRP A 493 -7.76 22.02 9.97
CA TRP A 493 -7.32 21.00 10.92
C TRP A 493 -6.12 21.47 11.74
N ARG A 494 -5.12 22.10 11.11
CA ARG A 494 -3.92 22.64 11.78
C ARG A 494 -4.27 23.71 12.82
N ARG A 495 -5.36 24.48 12.63
CA ARG A 495 -5.80 25.49 13.61
C ARG A 495 -6.42 24.87 14.87
N PHE A 496 -6.96 23.67 14.77
CA PHE A 496 -7.58 22.95 15.89
C PHE A 496 -6.64 21.95 16.57
N GLN A 497 -5.47 21.68 15.97
CA GLN A 497 -4.42 20.92 16.62
C GLN A 497 -3.82 21.77 17.76
N PRO A 498 -3.67 21.22 18.99
CA PRO A 498 -2.94 21.89 20.05
C PRO A 498 -1.57 22.30 19.53
N ALA A 499 -1.16 23.55 19.78
CA ALA A 499 0.21 23.96 19.50
C ALA A 499 1.14 22.95 20.20
N PRO A 500 2.20 22.44 19.54
CA PRO A 500 3.15 21.58 20.23
C PRO A 500 3.63 22.34 21.45
N HIS A 501 3.31 21.84 22.65
CA HIS A 501 3.83 22.42 23.87
C HIS A 501 5.34 22.45 23.73
N THR A 502 5.92 23.65 23.76
CA THR A 502 7.36 23.87 23.78
C THR A 502 7.89 23.40 25.13
N THR A 503 7.86 22.11 25.40
CA THR A 503 8.68 21.52 26.45
C THR A 503 10.10 21.47 25.92
N CYS A 504 10.83 22.56 26.15
CA CYS A 504 12.29 22.55 26.17
C CYS A 504 12.73 21.60 27.31
N VAL A 505 12.73 20.31 27.03
CA VAL A 505 13.44 19.31 27.83
C VAL A 505 14.65 18.93 27.00
N SER A 506 15.83 19.29 27.50
CA SER A 506 17.11 18.81 27.00
C SER A 506 17.23 17.31 27.25
N SER A 507 16.60 16.51 26.39
CA SER A 507 16.88 15.09 26.28
C SER A 507 17.61 14.88 24.96
N ASN A 508 18.76 14.19 24.99
CA ASN A 508 19.49 13.70 23.82
C ASN A 508 18.72 12.56 23.12
N THR A 509 17.44 12.80 22.84
CA THR A 509 16.55 11.97 22.04
C THR A 509 15.98 12.88 20.98
N THR A 510 16.39 12.58 19.75
CA THR A 510 16.05 13.27 18.51
C THR A 510 14.56 13.60 18.43
N ALA A 511 14.22 14.85 18.78
CA ALA A 511 12.97 15.46 18.37
C ALA A 511 12.95 15.51 16.84
N TYR A 512 12.09 14.69 16.24
CA TYR A 512 11.92 14.61 14.79
C TYR A 512 11.58 15.99 14.22
N GLY A 513 12.48 16.48 13.38
CA GLY A 513 12.58 17.87 12.98
C GLY A 513 11.31 18.43 12.33
N SER A 514 10.77 19.48 12.94
CA SER A 514 10.11 20.54 12.20
C SER A 514 11.19 21.26 11.40
N GLY A 515 11.32 20.91 10.12
CA GLY A 515 12.21 21.62 9.20
C GLY A 515 11.70 23.05 9.01
N GLN A 516 12.17 23.97 9.84
CA GLN A 516 12.16 25.40 9.51
C GLN A 516 13.32 25.68 8.56
N LEU A 517 12.97 26.26 7.42
CA LEU A 517 13.90 26.81 6.44
C LEU A 517 14.70 27.94 7.09
N SER A 518 16.04 27.83 7.04
CA SER A 518 16.95 28.97 7.11
C SER A 518 17.66 29.11 5.77
#